data_AF-A0A9Q0MYR8-F1
#
_entry.id   AF-A0A9Q0MYR8-F1
#
_cell.length_a   1.000
_cell.length_b   1.000
_cell.length_c   1.000
_cell.angle_alpha   90.00
_cell.angle_beta   90.00
_cell.angle_gamma   90.00
#
_symmetry.space_group_name_H-M   'P 1'
#
loop_
_entity.id
_entity.type
_entity.pdbx_description
1 polymer ?
#
loop_
_entity_poly.entity_id
_entity_poly.type
_entity_poly.pdbx_seq_one_letter_code
_entity_poly.pdbx_strand_id
1 'polypeptide(L)'
;MDARNLIELLEATTNPDPVNISQAEERLHQMKKIIEFAPTLLRIVMQNDLGIPIRLAGSIYLKNLITSNWQDREVEAGAPVIYSIHEQDRAIIRENIVEAIVLTPEIVRSQLAQCVNHIIKYDFPGRWTQIVDKINIYLQNPDVT
;
A
#
# COMPACT_ATOMS: atom_id res chain seq x y z
N MET A 1 -12.07 7.02 5.45
CA MET A 1 -12.61 5.94 4.59
C MET A 1 -13.12 4.75 5.42
N ASP A 2 -14.13 3.99 4.97
CA ASP A 2 -14.64 2.80 5.68
C ASP A 2 -13.75 1.57 5.43
N ALA A 3 -13.08 1.09 6.48
CA ALA A 3 -12.20 -0.07 6.42
C ALA A 3 -12.96 -1.40 6.28
N ARG A 4 -14.19 -1.50 6.79
CA ARG A 4 -14.96 -2.76 6.78
C ARG A 4 -15.31 -3.16 5.35
N ASN A 5 -15.82 -2.21 4.57
CA ASN A 5 -16.11 -2.43 3.16
C ASN A 5 -14.85 -2.86 2.36
N LEU A 6 -13.68 -2.29 2.64
CA LEU A 6 -12.44 -2.73 1.99
C LEU A 6 -12.03 -4.15 2.39
N ILE A 7 -12.22 -4.53 3.65
CA ILE A 7 -11.95 -5.89 4.12
C ILE A 7 -12.85 -6.90 3.40
N GLU A 8 -14.15 -6.61 3.29
CA GLU A 8 -15.12 -7.46 2.58
C GLU A 8 -14.75 -7.61 1.09
N LEU A 9 -14.35 -6.52 0.43
CA LEU A 9 -13.89 -6.56 -0.96
C LEU A 9 -12.60 -7.38 -1.11
N LEU A 10 -11.62 -7.17 -0.22
CA LEU A 10 -10.38 -7.94 -0.24
C LEU A 10 -10.64 -9.44 0.01
N GLU A 11 -11.52 -9.78 0.93
CA GLU A 11 -11.95 -11.17 1.16
C GLU A 11 -12.59 -11.76 -0.10
N ALA A 12 -13.47 -11.01 -0.77
CA ALA A 12 -14.09 -11.45 -2.02
C ALA A 12 -13.07 -11.73 -3.15
N THR A 13 -11.93 -11.02 -3.19
CA THR A 13 -10.85 -11.33 -4.16
C THR A 13 -10.14 -12.66 -3.90
N THR A 14 -10.32 -13.25 -2.72
CA THR A 14 -9.75 -14.56 -2.36
C THR A 14 -10.69 -15.73 -2.63
N ASN A 15 -11.93 -15.46 -3.06
CA ASN A 15 -12.95 -16.47 -3.35
C ASN A 15 -12.59 -17.26 -4.63
N PRO A 16 -12.88 -18.57 -4.73
CA PRO A 16 -12.66 -19.34 -5.96
C PRO A 16 -13.56 -18.95 -7.15
N ASP A 17 -14.67 -18.24 -6.93
CA ASP A 17 -15.59 -17.83 -7.99
C ASP A 17 -15.04 -16.63 -8.80
N PRO A 18 -14.73 -16.80 -10.11
CA PRO A 18 -14.17 -15.73 -10.93
C PRO A 18 -15.06 -14.48 -11.04
N VAL A 19 -16.38 -14.63 -10.92
CA VAL A 19 -17.32 -13.51 -11.01
C VAL A 19 -17.17 -12.61 -9.77
N ASN A 20 -17.06 -13.21 -8.59
CA ASN A 20 -16.87 -12.49 -7.34
C ASN A 20 -15.52 -11.76 -7.30
N ILE A 21 -14.45 -12.41 -7.76
CA ILE A 21 -13.12 -11.78 -7.85
C ILE A 21 -13.19 -10.53 -8.76
N SER A 22 -13.72 -10.69 -9.98
CA SER A 22 -13.77 -9.61 -10.97
C SER A 22 -14.57 -8.40 -10.46
N GLN A 23 -15.74 -8.65 -9.85
CA GLN A 23 -16.56 -7.59 -9.27
C GLN A 23 -15.86 -6.88 -8.12
N ALA A 24 -15.18 -7.62 -7.24
CA ALA A 24 -14.44 -7.04 -6.12
C ALA A 24 -13.26 -6.18 -6.59
N GLU A 25 -12.49 -6.67 -7.58
CA GLU A 25 -11.39 -5.92 -8.19
C GLU A 25 -11.88 -4.64 -8.87
N GLU A 26 -13.00 -4.69 -9.60
CA GLU A 26 -13.58 -3.51 -10.23
C GLU A 26 -13.98 -2.45 -9.18
N ARG A 27 -14.60 -2.87 -8.08
CA ARG A 27 -14.96 -1.98 -6.97
C ARG A 27 -13.72 -1.36 -6.33
N LEU A 28 -12.70 -2.16 -6.03
CA LEU A 28 -11.42 -1.65 -5.51
C LEU A 28 -10.79 -0.65 -6.48
N HIS A 29 -10.89 -0.90 -7.79
CA HIS A 29 -10.37 0.00 -8.81
C HIS A 29 -11.11 1.34 -8.85
N GLN A 30 -12.44 1.33 -8.71
CA GLN A 30 -13.26 2.54 -8.64
C GLN A 30 -12.91 3.37 -7.39
N MET A 31 -12.67 2.70 -6.26
CA MET A 31 -12.35 3.34 -4.98
C MET A 31 -10.92 3.88 -4.90
N LYS A 32 -9.99 3.40 -5.73
CA LYS A 32 -8.55 3.72 -5.61
C LYS A 32 -8.21 5.21 -5.68
N LYS A 33 -9.10 6.05 -6.22
CA LYS A 33 -8.93 7.51 -6.37
C LYS A 33 -9.41 8.31 -5.16
N ILE A 34 -10.05 7.66 -4.20
CA ILE A 34 -10.54 8.28 -2.97
C ILE A 34 -9.35 8.55 -2.05
N ILE A 35 -9.27 9.75 -1.46
CA ILE A 35 -8.26 10.09 -0.45
C ILE A 35 -8.40 9.15 0.75
N GLU A 36 -7.29 8.81 1.39
CA GLU A 36 -7.16 7.81 2.45
C GLU A 36 -7.30 6.36 2.00
N PHE A 37 -7.47 6.07 0.70
CA PHE A 37 -7.58 4.69 0.22
C PHE A 37 -6.30 3.90 0.45
N ALA A 38 -5.16 4.40 -0.04
CA ALA A 38 -3.88 3.71 0.12
C ALA A 38 -3.46 3.57 1.60
N PRO A 39 -3.56 4.63 2.44
CA PRO A 39 -3.34 4.52 3.88
C PRO A 39 -4.25 3.51 4.58
N THR A 40 -5.54 3.45 4.20
CA THR A 40 -6.47 2.49 4.79
C THR A 40 -6.09 1.05 4.42
N LEU A 41 -5.67 0.80 3.18
CA LEU A 41 -5.13 -0.52 2.79
C LEU A 41 -3.90 -0.90 3.63
N LEU A 42 -2.95 0.02 3.82
CA LEU A 42 -1.77 -0.26 4.65
C LEU A 42 -2.17 -0.62 6.08
N ARG A 43 -3.12 0.11 6.68
CA ARG A 43 -3.65 -0.20 8.02
C ARG A 43 -4.28 -1.59 8.08
N ILE A 44 -5.10 -1.96 7.09
CA ILE A 44 -5.73 -3.29 6.99
C ILE A 44 -4.65 -4.39 6.92
N VAL A 45 -3.60 -4.20 6.14
CA VAL A 45 -2.49 -5.16 6.02
C VAL A 45 -1.77 -5.39 7.36
N MET A 46 -1.71 -4.36 8.21
CA MET A 46 -1.09 -4.41 9.53
C MET A 46 -1.99 -5.02 10.62
N GLN A 47 -3.29 -5.21 10.37
CA GLN A 47 -4.22 -5.77 11.35
C GLN A 47 -3.95 -7.26 11.60
N ASN A 48 -3.55 -7.58 12.83
CA ASN A 48 -3.20 -8.95 13.24
C ASN A 48 -4.43 -9.84 13.52
N ASP A 49 -5.60 -9.25 13.69
CA ASP A 49 -6.88 -9.93 13.85
C ASP A 49 -7.47 -10.43 12.52
N LEU A 50 -6.95 -9.94 11.39
CA LEU A 50 -7.38 -10.39 10.06
C LEU A 50 -6.59 -11.62 9.60
N GLY A 51 -7.29 -12.52 8.89
CA GLY A 51 -6.68 -13.70 8.28
C GLY A 51 -5.59 -13.34 7.26
N ILE A 52 -4.55 -14.17 7.19
CA ILE A 52 -3.43 -14.03 6.24
C ILE A 52 -3.91 -13.84 4.78
N PRO A 53 -4.93 -14.54 4.25
CA PRO A 53 -5.39 -14.34 2.87
C PRO A 53 -5.80 -12.89 2.57
N ILE A 54 -6.55 -12.25 3.48
CA ILE A 54 -7.01 -10.86 3.33
C ILE A 54 -5.81 -9.89 3.39
N ARG A 55 -4.93 -10.08 4.37
CA ARG A 55 -3.73 -9.25 4.54
C ARG A 55 -2.79 -9.36 3.33
N LEU A 56 -2.63 -10.57 2.80
CA LEU A 56 -1.83 -10.81 1.60
C LEU A 56 -2.44 -10.15 0.37
N ALA A 57 -3.74 -10.35 0.12
CA ALA A 57 -4.46 -9.69 -0.98
C ALA A 57 -4.33 -8.16 -0.90
N GLY A 58 -4.54 -7.58 0.29
CA GLY A 58 -4.36 -6.15 0.54
C GLY A 58 -2.94 -5.67 0.25
N SER A 59 -1.92 -6.43 0.65
CA SER A 59 -0.52 -6.08 0.42
C SER A 59 -0.12 -6.15 -1.07
N ILE A 60 -0.65 -7.12 -1.80
CA ILE A 60 -0.43 -7.27 -3.25
C ILE A 60 -1.10 -6.11 -3.98
N TYR A 61 -2.35 -5.77 -3.63
CA TYR A 61 -3.06 -4.65 -4.21
C TYR A 61 -2.35 -3.33 -3.93
N LEU A 62 -1.94 -3.09 -2.67
CA LEU A 62 -1.21 -1.89 -2.27
C LEU A 62 0.11 -1.75 -3.06
N LYS A 63 0.87 -2.85 -3.21
CA LYS A 63 2.07 -2.86 -4.05
C LYS A 63 1.76 -2.43 -5.48
N ASN A 64 0.78 -3.07 -6.12
CA ASN A 64 0.42 -2.74 -7.51
C ASN A 64 -0.06 -1.29 -7.66
N LEU A 65 -0.78 -0.78 -6.66
CA LEU A 65 -1.23 0.61 -6.60
C LEU A 65 -0.04 1.58 -6.53
N ILE A 66 0.90 1.35 -5.62
CA ILE A 66 2.11 2.17 -5.45
C ILE A 66 2.97 2.10 -6.72
N THR A 67 3.29 0.90 -7.22
CA THR A 67 4.17 0.76 -8.39
C THR A 67 3.63 1.42 -9.65
N SER A 68 2.31 1.51 -9.77
CA SER A 68 1.67 2.06 -10.97
C SER A 68 1.40 3.57 -10.87
N ASN A 69 1.16 4.09 -9.67
CA ASN A 69 0.57 5.43 -9.46
C ASN A 69 1.35 6.31 -8.45
N TRP A 70 2.56 5.92 -8.04
CA TRP A 70 3.39 6.74 -7.14
C TRP A 70 4.17 7.84 -7.86
N GLN A 71 4.78 7.54 -9.00
CA GLN A 71 5.53 8.54 -9.76
C GLN A 71 4.56 9.56 -10.37
N ASP A 72 4.83 10.85 -10.15
CA ASP A 72 4.17 11.92 -10.90
C ASP A 72 4.57 11.78 -12.37
N ARG A 73 3.61 11.51 -13.25
CA ARG A 73 3.87 11.42 -14.69
C ARG A 73 3.65 12.78 -15.31
N GLU A 74 4.63 13.26 -16.07
CA GLU A 74 4.44 14.45 -16.89
C GLU A 74 3.29 14.19 -17.86
N VAL A 75 2.27 15.05 -17.79
CA VAL A 75 1.13 14.99 -18.70
C VAL A 75 1.51 15.81 -19.93
N GLU A 76 1.67 15.17 -21.08
CA GLU A 76 1.83 15.87 -22.35
C GLU A 76 0.66 16.84 -22.57
N ALA A 77 0.93 18.01 -23.15
CA ALA A 77 -0.11 19.00 -23.39
C ALA A 77 -1.24 18.42 -24.27
N GLY A 78 -2.43 18.24 -23.70
CA GLY A 78 -3.60 17.64 -24.36
C GLY A 78 -3.84 16.16 -24.03
N ALA A 79 -2.94 15.50 -23.29
CA ALA A 79 -3.16 14.13 -22.81
C ALA A 79 -4.07 14.10 -21.57
N PRO A 80 -4.84 13.01 -21.36
CA PRO A 80 -5.65 12.84 -20.17
C PRO A 80 -4.77 12.77 -18.92
N VAL A 81 -5.22 13.42 -17.83
CA VAL A 81 -4.55 13.39 -16.53
C VAL A 81 -4.45 11.94 -16.05
N ILE A 82 -3.22 11.44 -15.94
CA ILE A 82 -2.96 10.10 -15.40
C ILE A 82 -3.12 10.17 -13.88
N TYR A 83 -3.90 9.24 -13.33
CA TYR A 83 -4.08 9.16 -11.88
C TYR A 83 -2.73 8.92 -11.19
N SER A 84 -2.46 9.71 -10.16
CA SER A 84 -1.37 9.50 -9.21
C SER A 84 -1.93 9.57 -7.79
N ILE A 85 -1.33 8.80 -6.88
CA ILE A 85 -1.73 8.79 -5.47
C ILE A 85 -1.52 10.21 -4.92
N HIS A 86 -2.51 10.74 -4.21
CA HIS A 86 -2.44 12.08 -3.66
C HIS A 86 -1.30 12.22 -2.65
N GLU A 87 -0.62 13.37 -2.60
CA GLU A 87 0.57 13.56 -1.75
C GLU A 87 0.28 13.34 -0.26
N GLN A 88 -0.92 13.70 0.22
CA GLN A 88 -1.35 13.42 1.59
C GLN A 88 -1.28 11.92 1.92
N ASP A 89 -1.77 11.06 1.01
CA ASP A 89 -1.72 9.62 1.17
C ASP A 89 -0.28 9.12 1.07
N ARG A 90 0.54 9.68 0.16
CA ARG A 90 1.96 9.32 0.04
C ARG A 90 2.73 9.62 1.32
N ALA A 91 2.49 10.78 1.94
CA ALA A 91 3.12 11.16 3.20
C ALA A 91 2.80 10.15 4.31
N ILE A 92 1.53 9.76 4.46
CA ILE A 92 1.11 8.76 5.46
C ILE A 92 1.74 7.39 5.17
N ILE A 93 1.80 6.97 3.90
CA ILE A 93 2.46 5.71 3.53
C ILE A 93 3.95 5.77 3.88
N ARG A 94 4.66 6.84 3.52
CA ARG A 94 6.09 7.04 3.85
C ARG A 94 6.34 7.00 5.35
N GLU A 95 5.43 7.59 6.12
CA GLU A 95 5.50 7.57 7.57
C GLU A 95 5.36 6.16 8.13
N ASN A 96 4.45 5.32 7.63
CA ASN A 96 4.07 4.07 8.31
C ASN A 96 4.68 2.78 7.71
N ILE A 97 5.09 2.79 6.44
CA ILE A 97 5.41 1.55 5.72
C ILE A 97 6.64 0.79 6.25
N VAL A 98 7.62 1.49 6.82
CA VAL A 98 8.81 0.85 7.42
C VAL A 98 8.42 0.05 8.67
N GLU A 99 7.56 0.63 9.51
CA GLU A 99 7.01 -0.07 10.68
C GLU A 99 6.17 -1.28 10.26
N ALA A 100 5.37 -1.13 9.20
CA ALA A 100 4.58 -2.22 8.64
C ALA A 100 5.44 -3.41 8.20
N ILE A 101 6.63 -3.17 7.63
CA ILE A 101 7.58 -4.25 7.27
C ILE A 101 8.02 -5.02 8.52
N VAL A 102 8.31 -4.32 9.62
CA VAL A 102 8.78 -4.94 10.86
C VAL A 102 7.68 -5.80 11.49
N LEU A 103 6.47 -5.25 11.61
CA LEU A 103 5.37 -5.85 12.38
C LEU A 103 4.55 -6.90 11.61
N THR A 104 4.76 -7.09 10.31
CA THR A 104 3.99 -8.03 9.49
C THR A 104 4.73 -9.36 9.26
N PRO A 105 3.99 -10.47 9.06
CA PRO A 105 4.59 -11.77 8.77
C PRO A 105 5.33 -11.76 7.43
N GLU A 106 6.29 -12.68 7.25
CA GLU A 106 7.22 -12.72 6.12
C GLU A 106 6.56 -12.60 4.73
N ILE A 107 5.44 -13.32 4.53
CA ILE A 107 4.74 -13.31 3.24
C ILE A 107 4.20 -11.91 2.87
N VAL A 108 3.71 -11.15 3.84
CA VAL A 108 3.24 -9.76 3.68
C VAL A 108 4.43 -8.81 3.60
N ARG A 109 5.44 -9.02 4.45
CA ARG A 109 6.69 -8.25 4.49
C ARG A 109 7.36 -8.17 3.12
N SER A 110 7.38 -9.28 2.38
CA SER A 110 7.95 -9.35 1.02
C SER A 110 7.27 -8.41 0.01
N GLN A 111 5.96 -8.17 0.16
CA GLN A 111 5.21 -7.26 -0.71
C GLN A 111 5.48 -5.80 -0.31
N LEU A 112 5.49 -5.52 1.00
CA LEU A 112 5.75 -4.18 1.52
C LEU A 112 7.20 -3.72 1.25
N ALA A 113 8.18 -4.63 1.26
CA ALA A 113 9.56 -4.34 0.89
C ALA A 113 9.68 -3.84 -0.57
N GLN A 114 8.88 -4.40 -1.49
CA GLN A 114 8.83 -3.93 -2.88
C GLN A 114 8.22 -2.53 -2.98
N CYS A 115 7.19 -2.23 -2.20
CA CYS A 115 6.65 -0.88 -2.09
C CYS A 115 7.73 0.11 -1.65
N VAL A 116 8.47 -0.21 -0.57
CA VAL A 116 9.53 0.65 -0.06
C VAL A 116 10.64 0.87 -1.10
N ASN A 117 11.09 -0.18 -1.78
CA ASN A 117 12.07 -0.05 -2.85
C ASN A 117 11.60 0.93 -3.94
N HIS A 118 10.34 0.80 -4.37
CA HIS A 118 9.76 1.68 -5.37
C HIS A 118 9.66 3.13 -4.87
N ILE A 119 9.20 3.35 -3.65
CA ILE A 119 9.07 4.70 -3.07
C ILE A 119 10.46 5.36 -2.93
N ILE A 120 11.47 4.64 -2.43
CA ILE A 120 12.85 5.14 -2.33
C ILE A 120 13.34 5.66 -3.67
N LYS A 121 13.12 4.91 -4.75
CA LYS A 121 13.57 5.28 -6.10
C LYS A 121 13.08 6.68 -6.53
N TYR A 122 11.87 7.08 -6.13
CA TYR A 122 11.25 8.33 -6.59
C TYR A 122 11.29 9.46 -5.55
N ASP A 123 11.35 9.13 -4.26
CA ASP A 123 11.21 10.12 -3.19
C ASP A 123 12.51 10.33 -2.38
N PHE A 124 13.50 9.43 -2.43
CA PHE A 124 14.79 9.64 -1.77
C PHE A 124 15.81 10.25 -2.74
N PRO A 125 16.66 11.22 -2.31
CA PRO A 125 16.73 11.82 -0.98
C PRO A 125 15.79 13.02 -0.77
N GLY A 126 14.98 13.41 -1.75
CA GLY A 126 14.22 14.66 -1.71
C GLY A 126 13.02 14.65 -0.75
N ARG A 127 11.94 13.96 -1.13
CA ARG A 127 10.67 13.96 -0.39
C ARG A 127 10.71 13.07 0.87
N TRP A 128 11.54 12.03 0.89
CA TRP A 128 11.61 11.05 1.99
C TRP A 128 12.99 10.97 2.64
N THR A 129 13.42 12.08 3.26
CA THR A 129 14.73 12.18 3.92
C THR A 129 14.89 11.28 5.15
N GLN A 130 13.81 11.08 5.91
CA GLN A 130 13.84 10.42 7.23
C GLN A 130 13.92 8.89 7.19
N ILE A 131 13.93 8.28 6.00
CA ILE A 131 13.89 6.81 5.89
C ILE A 131 15.13 6.14 6.52
N VAL A 132 16.31 6.74 6.36
CA VAL A 132 17.57 6.19 6.88
C VAL A 132 17.53 6.17 8.41
N ASP A 133 17.10 7.27 9.03
CA ASP A 133 16.95 7.37 10.48
C ASP A 133 15.93 6.35 10.99
N LYS A 134 14.80 6.20 10.30
CA LYS A 134 13.76 5.24 10.69
C LYS A 134 14.26 3.80 10.62
N ILE A 135 15.00 3.42 9.57
CA ILE A 135 15.63 2.09 9.47
C ILE A 135 16.64 1.88 10.60
N ASN A 136 17.48 2.89 10.89
CA ASN A 136 18.47 2.81 11.95
C ASN A 136 17.82 2.58 13.33
N ILE A 137 16.71 3.26 13.62
CA ILE A 137 15.94 3.06 14.86
C ILE A 137 15.49 1.60 15.01
N TYR A 138 14.96 0.97 13.98
CA TYR A 138 14.53 -0.43 14.08
C TYR A 138 15.70 -1.41 14.15
N LEU A 139 16.83 -1.14 13.48
CA LEU A 139 18.02 -1.98 13.59
C LEU A 139 18.64 -1.95 15.00
N GLN A 140 18.50 -0.85 15.73
CA GLN A 140 18.99 -0.72 17.11
C GLN A 140 18.05 -1.36 18.15
N ASN A 141 16.82 -1.70 17.78
CA ASN A 141 15.81 -2.28 18.67
C ASN A 141 15.43 -3.70 18.20
N PRO A 142 16.27 -4.72 18.49
CA PRO A 142 16.03 -6.09 18.05
C PRO A 142 14.77 -6.74 18.66
N ASP A 143 14.20 -6.17 19.74
CA ASP A 143 13.02 -6.69 20.42
C ASP A 143 11.68 -6.39 19.69
N VAL A 144 11.72 -5.71 18.53
CA VAL A 144 10.52 -5.28 17.79
C VAL A 144 10.12 -6.27 16.66
N THR A 145 10.97 -7.25 16.36
CA THR A 145 10.73 -8.31 15.35
C THR A 145 10.32 -9.63 15.97
#